data_AF-E3R0L0-F1
#
_entry.id   AF-E3R0L0-F1
#
_cell.length_a   1.000
_cell.length_b   1.000
_cell.length_c   1.000
_cell.angle_alpha   90.00
_cell.angle_beta   90.00
_cell.angle_gamma   90.00
#
_symmetry.space_group_name_H-M   'P 1'
#
loop_
_entity.id
_entity.type
_entity.pdbx_description
1 polymer ?
#
loop_
_entity_poly.entity_id
_entity_poly.type
_entity_poly.pdbx_seq_one_letter_code
_entity_poly.pdbx_strand_id
1 'polypeptide(L)'
;MSLLKLVLDVGASLIWDGCIPVPGGGRPGGAFSWWLGPCGGTELVPEEIKETFGILSSVTDGVSRFKKPKAPKGSGKKGDDANLTNRAKPKQGTGSGANVLGKTQLGSVGIRKKCNVPKSQSTQRLGIAKNTMRRQSCVADQTQREEVIVTSLTYSARTTQVKATCSAACSQACYYYSSVIRNNQAWATLTCPQAAATTAHRQDGQATATWSTQHRGSGWTEEINRQQEGCDCDEYPPAYLLDANSPAILNSGVDRTGQLVRYVPDTEKHKAGQMWKGACFGGTLQDLSDTNFDAAVSRDPASAKHVSRPKSQLLRTYMDSGVNTHPEFTIASYDHFGSPPANDGLNDNQCWPSGIAAADSGFALLTYDPYYDTNPMPYRYDQAYVQGANGS
;
A
#
# COMPACT_ATOMS: atom_id res chain seq x y z
N MET A 1 -9.67 29.57 9.70
CA MET A 1 -9.29 28.48 10.62
C MET A 1 -8.11 27.75 9.99
N SER A 2 -7.00 27.60 10.71
CA SER A 2 -5.77 27.00 10.18
C SER A 2 -5.96 25.51 9.92
N LEU A 3 -5.44 25.02 8.78
CA LEU A 3 -5.45 23.61 8.38
C LEU A 3 -4.90 22.67 9.48
N LEU A 4 -4.00 23.21 10.33
CA LEU A 4 -3.42 22.51 11.47
C LEU A 4 -4.46 22.16 12.55
N LYS A 5 -5.52 22.96 12.71
CA LYS A 5 -6.57 22.73 13.69
C LYS A 5 -7.55 21.63 13.23
N LEU A 6 -7.79 21.52 11.92
CA LEU A 6 -8.62 20.46 11.35
C LEU A 6 -7.94 19.08 11.44
N VAL A 7 -6.63 19.01 11.25
CA VAL A 7 -5.85 17.76 11.34
C VAL A 7 -5.73 17.28 12.79
N LEU A 8 -5.58 18.20 13.75
CA LEU A 8 -5.53 17.86 15.17
C LEU A 8 -6.91 17.48 15.73
N ASP A 9 -7.99 18.15 15.30
CA ASP A 9 -9.34 17.84 15.79
C ASP A 9 -9.88 16.51 15.21
N VAL A 10 -9.56 16.16 13.95
CA VAL A 10 -9.92 14.84 13.37
C VAL A 10 -9.05 13.72 13.94
N GLY A 11 -7.77 14.00 14.25
CA GLY A 11 -6.88 13.04 14.91
C GLY A 11 -7.24 12.79 16.38
N ALA A 12 -7.73 13.78 17.10
CA ALA A 12 -8.10 13.66 18.50
C ALA A 12 -9.46 12.98 18.71
N SER A 13 -10.43 13.15 17.80
CA SER A 13 -11.75 12.53 17.94
C SER A 13 -11.78 11.02 17.64
N LEU A 14 -10.80 10.48 16.92
CA LEU A 14 -10.67 9.03 16.69
C LEU A 14 -9.92 8.28 17.81
N ILE A 15 -9.41 8.99 18.81
CA ILE A 15 -8.70 8.40 19.96
C ILE A 15 -9.67 8.11 21.13
N TRP A 16 -10.91 8.62 21.09
CA TRP A 16 -11.82 8.55 22.24
C TRP A 16 -13.01 7.58 22.13
N ASP A 17 -13.36 7.09 20.93
CA ASP A 17 -14.39 6.05 20.79
C ASP A 17 -13.73 4.74 20.34
N GLY A 18 -13.71 3.77 21.26
CA GLY A 18 -12.84 2.62 21.25
C GLY A 18 -12.95 1.61 20.09
N CYS A 19 -11.97 0.70 20.10
CA CYS A 19 -11.70 -0.45 19.21
C CYS A 19 -10.73 -0.19 18.05
N ILE A 20 -9.43 -0.40 18.32
CA ILE A 20 -8.54 -1.44 17.72
C ILE A 20 -7.12 -1.16 18.24
N PRO A 21 -6.44 -2.10 18.93
CA PRO A 21 -5.05 -1.93 19.31
C PRO A 21 -4.17 -1.99 18.06
N VAL A 22 -3.31 -0.97 17.89
CA VAL A 22 -2.19 -1.01 16.95
C VAL A 22 -1.26 -2.15 17.41
N PRO A 23 -1.04 -3.21 16.63
CA PRO A 23 -0.08 -4.23 17.03
C PRO A 23 1.32 -3.65 16.82
N GLY A 24 2.07 -3.55 17.92
CA GLY A 24 3.52 -3.37 17.96
C GLY A 24 4.07 -2.07 17.37
N GLY A 25 4.32 -1.08 18.24
CA GLY A 25 5.47 -0.14 18.17
C GLY A 25 5.89 0.51 16.84
N GLY A 26 5.03 0.55 15.83
CA GLY A 26 5.39 0.94 14.47
C GLY A 26 5.34 2.44 14.24
N ARG A 27 6.46 3.00 13.79
CA ARG A 27 6.63 4.42 13.43
C ARG A 27 5.44 4.98 12.62
N PRO A 28 5.03 6.25 12.85
CA PRO A 28 3.86 6.88 12.22
C PRO A 28 3.90 6.95 10.69
N GLY A 29 5.05 6.71 10.04
CA GLY A 29 5.17 6.67 8.58
C GLY A 29 4.44 5.48 7.92
N GLY A 30 4.35 4.33 8.58
CA GLY A 30 3.68 3.13 8.03
C GLY A 30 2.16 3.29 7.94
N ALA A 31 1.56 3.83 9.00
CA ALA A 31 0.12 4.13 9.04
C ALA A 31 -0.28 5.20 8.00
N PHE A 32 0.61 6.15 7.73
CA PHE A 32 0.36 7.24 6.79
C PHE A 32 0.42 6.79 5.33
N SER A 33 1.35 5.88 4.99
CA SER A 33 1.41 5.27 3.65
C SER A 33 0.20 4.38 3.36
N TRP A 34 -0.37 3.76 4.40
CA TRP A 34 -1.60 2.98 4.30
C TRP A 34 -2.83 3.88 4.10
N TRP A 35 -2.95 4.99 4.84
CA TRP A 35 -4.05 5.96 4.71
C TRP A 35 -4.06 6.72 3.37
N LEU A 36 -2.90 7.02 2.80
CA LEU A 36 -2.79 7.79 1.55
C LEU A 36 -2.72 6.96 0.28
N GLY A 37 -2.66 5.62 0.40
CA GLY A 37 -2.65 4.68 -0.71
C GLY A 37 -3.81 4.87 -1.72
N PRO A 38 -5.06 5.10 -1.26
CA PRO A 38 -6.20 5.36 -2.15
C PRO A 38 -6.22 6.77 -2.77
N CYS A 39 -5.41 7.69 -2.25
CA CYS A 39 -5.44 9.12 -2.59
C CYS A 39 -4.22 9.60 -3.39
N GLY A 40 -3.31 8.70 -3.81
CA GLY A 40 -2.22 9.04 -4.73
C GLY A 40 -0.84 9.27 -4.11
N GLY A 41 -0.53 8.68 -2.97
CA GLY A 41 0.83 8.68 -2.40
C GLY A 41 1.34 10.05 -1.94
N THR A 42 2.55 10.08 -1.38
CA THR A 42 3.16 11.28 -0.75
C THR A 42 3.59 12.36 -1.75
N GLU A 43 3.44 12.14 -3.05
CA GLU A 43 3.82 13.08 -4.10
C GLU A 43 2.86 14.27 -4.24
N LEU A 44 1.68 14.16 -3.61
CA LEU A 44 0.68 15.23 -3.55
C LEU A 44 0.81 16.13 -2.31
N VAL A 45 1.81 15.87 -1.47
CA VAL A 45 2.10 16.64 -0.26
C VAL A 45 3.24 17.64 -0.58
N PRO A 46 3.02 18.97 -0.48
CA PRO A 46 4.08 19.96 -0.64
C PRO A 46 5.28 19.68 0.27
N GLU A 47 6.51 19.90 -0.23
CA GLU A 47 7.76 19.58 0.48
C GLU A 47 7.85 20.23 1.88
N GLU A 48 7.26 21.40 2.07
CA GLU A 48 7.22 22.11 3.36
C GLU A 48 6.46 21.33 4.45
N ILE A 49 5.47 20.52 4.06
CA ILE A 49 4.73 19.63 4.98
C ILE A 49 5.59 18.38 5.29
N LYS A 50 6.32 17.86 4.30
CA LYS A 50 7.24 16.73 4.51
C LYS A 50 8.39 17.11 5.46
N GLU A 51 8.90 18.34 5.35
CA GLU A 51 9.93 18.88 6.25
C GLU A 51 9.41 19.05 7.68
N THR A 52 8.17 19.54 7.85
CA THR A 52 7.53 19.68 9.18
C THR A 52 7.31 18.32 9.86
N PHE A 53 6.94 17.29 9.10
CA PHE A 53 6.77 15.92 9.62
C PHE A 53 8.10 15.18 9.81
N GLY A 54 9.13 15.45 9.00
CA GLY A 54 10.50 14.98 9.21
C GLY A 54 11.12 15.53 10.50
N ILE A 55 10.76 16.76 10.88
CA ILE A 55 11.12 17.34 12.18
C ILE A 55 10.38 16.63 13.32
N LEU A 56 9.11 16.26 13.14
CA LEU A 56 8.30 15.55 14.15
C LEU A 56 8.72 14.07 14.34
N SER A 57 9.20 13.39 13.29
CA SER A 57 9.71 12.02 13.39
C SER A 57 11.10 11.92 14.02
N SER A 58 11.82 13.04 14.13
CA SER A 58 13.11 13.14 14.83
C SER A 58 13.00 13.34 16.35
N VAL A 59 11.77 13.52 16.87
CA VAL A 59 11.53 13.62 18.32
C VAL A 59 11.17 12.24 18.84
N THR A 60 12.17 11.51 19.35
CA THR A 60 11.97 10.26 20.09
C THR A 60 11.11 10.48 21.34
N ASP A 61 10.40 9.43 21.75
CA ASP A 61 9.52 9.38 22.91
C ASP A 61 10.11 10.06 24.16
N GLY A 62 9.33 10.97 24.77
CA GLY A 62 9.58 11.43 26.14
C GLY A 62 9.92 12.91 26.38
N VAL A 63 9.44 13.87 25.57
CA VAL A 63 9.60 15.31 25.91
C VAL A 63 8.26 15.97 26.21
N SER A 64 7.96 16.14 27.49
CA SER A 64 6.68 16.68 27.97
C SER A 64 6.49 18.20 27.81
N ARG A 65 7.46 18.96 27.27
CA ARG A 65 7.31 20.40 26.96
C ARG A 65 8.22 20.85 25.81
N PHE A 66 7.63 21.32 24.71
CA PHE A 66 8.35 21.96 23.61
C PHE A 66 8.99 23.29 24.09
N LYS A 67 10.32 23.36 24.15
CA LYS A 67 11.06 24.62 24.33
C LYS A 67 11.52 25.14 22.97
N LYS A 68 11.02 26.31 22.58
CA LYS A 68 11.43 27.03 21.37
C LYS A 68 12.95 27.26 21.38
N PRO A 69 13.73 26.83 20.37
CA PRO A 69 15.16 27.11 20.34
C PRO A 69 15.40 28.62 20.20
N LYS A 70 16.30 29.19 21.01
CA LYS A 70 16.85 30.53 20.79
C LYS A 70 17.99 30.42 19.79
N ALA A 71 17.74 30.73 18.52
CA ALA A 71 18.81 30.95 17.57
C ALA A 71 19.60 32.23 17.95
N PRO A 72 20.95 32.23 17.92
CA PRO A 72 21.73 33.43 18.13
C PRO A 72 21.40 34.46 17.04
N LYS A 73 21.14 35.71 17.44
CA LYS A 73 20.93 36.81 16.49
C LYS A 73 22.21 37.03 15.68
N GLY A 74 22.15 36.75 14.38
CA GLY A 74 23.05 37.34 13.39
C GLY A 74 24.26 36.51 12.95
N SER A 75 24.08 35.25 12.54
CA SER A 75 25.17 34.46 11.92
C SER A 75 25.15 34.43 10.38
N GLY A 76 24.31 35.22 9.71
CA GLY A 76 24.30 35.31 8.24
C GLY A 76 25.36 36.27 7.72
N LYS A 77 26.21 35.81 6.78
CA LYS A 77 27.19 36.67 6.11
C LYS A 77 26.47 37.59 5.12
N LYS A 78 27.08 38.74 4.85
CA LYS A 78 26.54 39.76 3.93
C LYS A 78 26.37 39.15 2.54
N GLY A 79 25.13 38.84 2.16
CA GLY A 79 24.77 38.14 0.92
C GLY A 79 23.64 37.13 1.07
N ASP A 80 23.28 36.74 2.30
CA ASP A 80 22.20 35.79 2.55
C ASP A 80 20.81 36.46 2.54
N ASP A 81 19.88 35.91 1.74
CA ASP A 81 18.53 36.44 1.49
C ASP A 81 17.59 36.50 2.70
N ALA A 82 18.03 36.01 3.87
CA ALA A 82 17.27 36.03 5.12
C ALA A 82 17.73 37.13 6.12
N ASN A 83 18.61 38.06 5.71
CA ASN A 83 19.10 39.10 6.62
C ASN A 83 18.18 40.34 6.69
N LEU A 84 17.58 40.58 7.86
CA LEU A 84 16.52 41.56 8.10
C LEU A 84 16.98 43.03 8.27
N THR A 85 18.18 43.42 7.79
CA THR A 85 18.69 44.79 7.98
C THR A 85 19.47 45.34 6.77
N ASN A 86 18.78 45.76 5.70
CA ASN A 86 19.05 47.07 5.08
C ASN A 86 18.06 47.46 3.97
N ARG A 87 17.46 48.64 4.12
CA ARG A 87 16.69 49.39 3.10
C ARG A 87 17.67 50.29 2.35
N ALA A 88 18.00 50.00 1.09
CA ALA A 88 18.36 51.01 0.07
C ALA A 88 18.60 50.39 -1.32
N LYS A 89 17.75 50.78 -2.29
CA LYS A 89 17.88 50.75 -3.78
C LYS A 89 18.49 49.50 -4.49
N PRO A 90 17.78 48.85 -5.44
CA PRO A 90 18.39 47.81 -6.26
C PRO A 90 19.19 48.40 -7.44
N LYS A 91 20.44 47.94 -7.61
CA LYS A 91 21.15 47.96 -8.89
C LYS A 91 20.72 46.73 -9.72
N GLN A 92 20.64 46.91 -11.03
CA GLN A 92 20.35 45.87 -12.04
C GLN A 92 21.32 44.69 -11.95
N GLY A 93 20.81 43.47 -12.15
CA GLY A 93 21.62 42.26 -12.31
C GLY A 93 20.75 41.06 -12.68
N THR A 94 21.04 40.48 -13.85
CA THR A 94 20.40 39.35 -14.54
C THR A 94 20.54 38.02 -13.79
N GLY A 95 19.44 37.27 -13.63
CA GLY A 95 19.47 35.88 -13.18
C GLY A 95 18.08 35.24 -13.17
N SER A 96 17.92 34.19 -13.98
CA SER A 96 16.68 33.41 -14.18
C SER A 96 16.24 32.64 -12.93
N GLY A 97 14.94 32.69 -12.60
CA GLY A 97 14.31 31.83 -11.58
C GLY A 97 12.87 32.26 -11.28
N ALA A 98 11.89 31.46 -11.70
CA ALA A 98 10.47 31.77 -11.59
C ALA A 98 9.85 31.13 -10.33
N ASN A 99 9.34 31.97 -9.41
CA ASN A 99 8.09 31.80 -8.62
C ASN A 99 8.15 32.69 -7.37
N VAL A 100 7.49 33.85 -7.34
CA VAL A 100 6.80 34.41 -6.16
C VAL A 100 5.78 35.46 -6.64
N LEU A 101 4.56 35.37 -6.11
CA LEU A 101 3.51 36.36 -6.26
C LEU A 101 3.71 37.47 -5.21
N GLY A 102 3.86 38.72 -5.67
CA GLY A 102 3.27 39.88 -4.99
C GLY A 102 4.20 40.86 -4.27
N LYS A 103 4.65 41.90 -4.98
CA LYS A 103 4.48 43.27 -4.49
C LYS A 103 4.26 44.25 -5.64
N THR A 104 3.29 45.13 -5.41
CA THR A 104 2.68 46.12 -6.29
C THR A 104 3.68 47.16 -6.79
N GLN A 105 3.71 47.40 -8.10
CA GLN A 105 3.98 48.73 -8.65
C GLN A 105 3.02 49.04 -9.80
N LEU A 106 2.35 50.19 -9.65
CA LEU A 106 1.62 50.91 -10.69
C LEU A 106 2.55 51.18 -11.89
N GLY A 107 2.04 50.99 -13.10
CA GLY A 107 2.70 51.47 -14.31
C GLY A 107 2.91 50.44 -15.42
N SER A 108 1.99 49.48 -15.58
CA SER A 108 1.83 48.75 -16.84
C SER A 108 0.38 48.33 -16.90
N VAL A 109 -0.32 48.63 -17.99
CA VAL A 109 -1.64 48.06 -18.26
C VAL A 109 -1.48 46.55 -18.15
N GLY A 110 -1.97 45.99 -17.04
CA GLY A 110 -1.67 44.63 -16.63
C GLY A 110 -2.32 43.69 -17.62
N ILE A 111 -1.53 43.11 -18.52
CA ILE A 111 -1.97 41.97 -19.31
C ILE A 111 -2.22 40.86 -18.27
N ARG A 112 -3.48 40.69 -17.84
CA ARG A 112 -3.90 39.49 -17.13
C ARG A 112 -3.42 38.34 -17.99
N LYS A 113 -2.53 37.49 -17.47
CA LYS A 113 -2.15 36.25 -18.16
C LYS A 113 -3.47 35.50 -18.37
N LYS A 114 -3.96 35.51 -19.61
CA LYS A 114 -5.14 34.74 -19.98
C LYS A 114 -4.86 33.28 -19.63
N CYS A 115 -5.86 32.62 -19.05
CA CYS A 115 -5.73 31.20 -18.76
C CYS A 115 -5.38 30.47 -20.06
N ASN A 116 -4.39 29.56 -19.98
CA ASN A 116 -4.00 28.70 -21.07
C ASN A 116 -3.74 27.30 -20.53
N VAL A 117 -4.50 26.32 -21.00
CA VAL A 117 -4.28 24.89 -20.72
C VAL A 117 -3.68 24.27 -21.99
N PRO A 118 -2.42 23.81 -21.97
CA PRO A 118 -1.83 23.11 -23.10
C PRO A 118 -2.67 21.90 -23.50
N LYS A 119 -2.76 21.58 -24.80
CA LYS A 119 -3.49 20.39 -25.28
C LYS A 119 -3.01 19.09 -24.63
N SER A 120 -1.71 18.98 -24.32
CA SER A 120 -1.14 17.82 -23.61
C SER A 120 -1.60 17.69 -22.15
N GLN A 121 -2.22 18.72 -21.60
CA GLN A 121 -2.73 18.78 -20.23
C GLN A 121 -4.26 18.90 -20.19
N SER A 122 -4.92 19.03 -21.34
CA SER A 122 -6.39 19.16 -21.40
C SER A 122 -7.10 17.87 -21.02
N THR A 123 -6.49 16.71 -21.27
CA THR A 123 -6.97 15.40 -20.84
C THR A 123 -5.80 14.56 -20.36
N GLN A 124 -5.90 14.01 -19.15
CA GLN A 124 -4.84 13.19 -18.55
C GLN A 124 -5.44 12.05 -17.72
N ARG A 125 -4.84 10.86 -17.80
CA ARG A 125 -5.11 9.76 -16.86
C ARG A 125 -4.17 9.88 -15.65
N LEU A 126 -4.72 9.79 -14.45
CA LEU A 126 -4.01 9.96 -13.19
C LEU A 126 -4.07 8.70 -12.33
N GLY A 127 -3.07 8.55 -11.46
CA GLY A 127 -2.94 7.42 -10.53
C GLY A 127 -2.28 6.19 -11.16
N ILE A 128 -1.74 5.31 -10.31
CA ILE A 128 -1.07 4.06 -10.75
C ILE A 128 -2.05 3.18 -11.54
N ALA A 129 -3.30 3.10 -11.08
CA ALA A 129 -4.37 2.36 -11.76
C ALA A 129 -4.94 3.08 -13.00
N LYS A 130 -4.52 4.32 -13.29
CA LYS A 130 -5.13 5.19 -14.31
C LYS A 130 -6.66 5.30 -14.19
N ASN A 131 -7.19 5.20 -12.97
CA ASN A 131 -8.63 5.16 -12.70
C ASN A 131 -9.28 6.55 -12.70
N THR A 132 -8.49 7.61 -12.77
CA THR A 132 -8.98 8.99 -12.84
C THR A 132 -8.68 9.60 -14.19
N MET A 133 -9.69 10.09 -14.90
CA MET A 133 -9.54 10.96 -16.05
C MET A 133 -9.74 12.41 -15.62
N ARG A 134 -8.71 13.24 -15.76
CA ARG A 134 -8.79 14.68 -15.53
C ARG A 134 -8.91 15.41 -16.86
N ARG A 135 -9.95 16.23 -16.98
CA ARG A 135 -10.13 17.21 -18.04
C ARG A 135 -9.91 18.62 -17.51
N GLN A 136 -9.22 19.45 -18.27
CA GLN A 136 -8.88 20.81 -17.88
C GLN A 136 -9.24 21.79 -18.98
N SER A 137 -9.87 22.89 -18.60
CA SER A 137 -10.26 23.97 -19.52
C SER A 137 -10.15 25.34 -18.84
N CYS A 138 -10.21 26.41 -19.63
CA CYS A 138 -10.21 27.77 -19.13
C CYS A 138 -11.63 28.33 -19.13
N VAL A 139 -12.13 28.75 -17.97
CA VAL A 139 -13.43 29.41 -17.81
C VAL A 139 -13.21 30.68 -17.00
N ALA A 140 -13.63 31.83 -17.54
CA ALA A 140 -13.45 33.15 -16.91
C ALA A 140 -12.01 33.42 -16.43
N ASP A 141 -11.02 33.14 -17.30
CA ASP A 141 -9.58 33.25 -17.01
C ASP A 141 -9.06 32.39 -15.83
N GLN A 142 -9.82 31.38 -15.41
CA GLN A 142 -9.40 30.39 -14.42
C GLN A 142 -9.39 28.98 -15.01
N THR A 143 -8.42 28.17 -14.59
CA THR A 143 -8.41 26.75 -14.94
C THR A 143 -9.49 26.01 -14.15
N GLN A 144 -10.42 25.41 -14.88
CA GLN A 144 -11.41 24.47 -14.35
C GLN A 144 -10.88 23.06 -14.55
N ARG A 145 -11.12 22.21 -13.55
CA ARG A 145 -10.77 20.79 -13.58
C ARG A 145 -12.02 19.96 -13.38
N GLU A 146 -12.22 18.99 -14.25
CA GLU A 146 -13.20 17.93 -14.10
C GLU A 146 -12.44 16.61 -13.95
N GLU A 147 -12.70 15.87 -12.90
CA GLU A 147 -12.12 14.56 -12.64
C GLU A 147 -13.24 13.53 -12.65
N VAL A 148 -13.11 12.53 -13.52
CA VAL A 148 -13.97 11.35 -13.49
C VAL A 148 -13.16 10.19 -12.93
N ILE A 149 -13.65 9.59 -11.85
CA ILE A 149 -12.93 8.64 -11.01
C ILE A 149 -13.73 7.34 -11.03
N VAL A 150 -13.17 6.30 -11.63
CA VAL A 150 -13.74 4.95 -11.51
C VAL A 150 -13.39 4.41 -10.14
N THR A 151 -14.42 4.02 -9.38
CA THR A 151 -14.29 3.50 -8.01
C THR A 151 -14.53 2.01 -7.93
N SER A 152 -15.35 1.46 -8.84
CA SER A 152 -15.56 0.02 -8.98
C SER A 152 -15.78 -0.40 -10.45
N LEU A 153 -15.66 -1.70 -10.72
CA LEU A 153 -15.90 -2.32 -12.02
C LEU A 153 -16.95 -3.42 -11.91
N THR A 154 -17.70 -3.66 -12.98
CA THR A 154 -18.48 -4.89 -13.15
C THR A 154 -17.84 -5.72 -14.25
N TYR A 155 -17.39 -6.94 -13.92
CA TYR A 155 -16.75 -7.82 -14.90
C TYR A 155 -17.78 -8.44 -15.86
N SER A 156 -17.30 -8.84 -17.03
CA SER A 156 -18.05 -9.69 -17.96
C SER A 156 -17.50 -11.12 -17.97
N ALA A 157 -18.12 -12.07 -18.67
CA ALA A 157 -17.68 -13.46 -18.68
C ALA A 157 -16.34 -13.74 -19.39
N ARG A 158 -15.83 -12.84 -20.22
CA ARG A 158 -14.59 -13.07 -20.99
C ARG A 158 -13.36 -12.92 -20.09
N THR A 159 -12.53 -13.94 -19.95
CA THR A 159 -11.35 -13.87 -19.08
C THR A 159 -10.16 -13.13 -19.71
N THR A 160 -9.31 -12.56 -18.85
CA THR A 160 -8.02 -11.92 -19.18
C THR A 160 -6.98 -12.26 -18.13
N GLN A 161 -5.74 -12.48 -18.54
CA GLN A 161 -4.67 -12.92 -17.64
C GLN A 161 -3.86 -11.73 -17.09
N VAL A 162 -3.74 -11.68 -15.77
CA VAL A 162 -2.85 -10.78 -15.03
C VAL A 162 -1.68 -11.61 -14.52
N LYS A 163 -0.52 -11.44 -15.17
CA LYS A 163 0.67 -12.25 -14.89
C LYS A 163 1.64 -11.49 -14.00
N ALA A 164 2.02 -12.12 -12.89
CA ALA A 164 3.09 -11.64 -12.02
C ALA A 164 4.36 -12.49 -12.17
N THR A 165 5.48 -11.93 -11.76
CA THR A 165 6.76 -12.63 -11.58
C THR A 165 7.15 -12.54 -10.12
N CYS A 166 7.38 -13.68 -9.49
CA CYS A 166 7.85 -13.72 -8.11
C CYS A 166 9.36 -13.60 -8.07
N SER A 167 9.84 -12.45 -7.60
CA SER A 167 11.25 -12.10 -7.65
C SER A 167 12.05 -12.80 -6.56
N ALA A 168 13.32 -13.14 -6.85
CA ALA A 168 14.27 -13.67 -5.86
C ALA A 168 14.45 -12.74 -4.64
N ALA A 169 14.14 -11.45 -4.78
CA ALA A 169 14.16 -10.51 -3.66
C ALA A 169 13.01 -10.70 -2.65
N CYS A 170 12.09 -11.65 -2.90
CA CYS A 170 11.04 -12.11 -2.00
C CYS A 170 11.13 -13.64 -1.81
N SER A 171 12.35 -14.17 -1.69
CA SER A 171 12.67 -15.61 -1.75
C SER A 171 11.70 -16.50 -0.97
N GLN A 172 11.61 -16.38 0.35
CA GLN A 172 10.79 -17.22 1.23
C GLN A 172 9.30 -17.17 0.87
N ALA A 173 8.78 -15.98 0.55
CA ALA A 173 7.41 -15.81 0.10
C ALA A 173 7.18 -16.50 -1.28
N CYS A 174 8.12 -16.35 -2.21
CA CYS A 174 8.06 -17.00 -3.51
C CYS A 174 8.17 -18.52 -3.44
N TYR A 175 9.05 -19.04 -2.58
CA TYR A 175 9.18 -20.46 -2.33
C TYR A 175 7.87 -21.03 -1.81
N TYR A 176 7.27 -20.33 -0.84
CA TYR A 176 5.98 -20.67 -0.27
C TYR A 176 4.87 -20.74 -1.31
N TYR A 177 4.67 -19.70 -2.14
CA TYR A 177 3.61 -19.75 -3.15
C TYR A 177 3.85 -20.88 -4.14
N SER A 178 5.11 -21.09 -4.57
CA SER A 178 5.44 -22.15 -5.51
C SER A 178 5.18 -23.55 -4.92
N SER A 179 5.47 -23.77 -3.63
CA SER A 179 5.24 -25.05 -2.97
C SER A 179 3.75 -25.32 -2.77
N VAL A 180 2.99 -24.31 -2.36
CA VAL A 180 1.54 -24.39 -2.21
C VAL A 180 0.85 -24.71 -3.53
N ILE A 181 1.19 -23.98 -4.61
CA ILE A 181 0.62 -24.23 -5.94
C ILE A 181 1.02 -25.61 -6.47
N ARG A 182 2.26 -26.05 -6.22
CA ARG A 182 2.69 -27.40 -6.63
C ARG A 182 1.85 -28.49 -5.96
N ASN A 183 1.48 -28.31 -4.69
CA ASN A 183 0.61 -29.24 -3.96
C ASN A 183 -0.87 -29.09 -4.33
N ASN A 184 -1.31 -27.90 -4.77
CA ASN A 184 -2.68 -27.65 -5.20
C ASN A 184 -2.73 -26.78 -6.47
N GLN A 185 -2.78 -27.42 -7.63
CA GLN A 185 -2.79 -26.75 -8.93
C GLN A 185 -4.03 -25.89 -9.17
N ALA A 186 -5.13 -26.09 -8.43
CA ALA A 186 -6.32 -25.24 -8.53
C ALA A 186 -6.04 -23.79 -8.07
N TRP A 187 -4.94 -23.55 -7.36
CA TRP A 187 -4.52 -22.23 -6.90
C TRP A 187 -3.44 -21.58 -7.79
N ALA A 188 -3.10 -22.18 -8.92
CA ALA A 188 -2.16 -21.62 -9.89
C ALA A 188 -2.72 -20.35 -10.58
N THR A 189 -4.02 -20.37 -10.87
CA THR A 189 -4.75 -19.26 -11.49
C THR A 189 -5.98 -18.95 -10.66
N LEU A 190 -6.10 -17.71 -10.22
CA LEU A 190 -7.17 -17.24 -9.33
C LEU A 190 -8.03 -16.22 -10.08
N THR A 191 -9.29 -16.55 -10.30
CA THR A 191 -10.26 -15.62 -10.88
C THR A 191 -10.59 -14.53 -9.86
N CYS A 192 -10.39 -13.27 -10.23
CA CYS A 192 -10.67 -12.14 -9.34
C CYS A 192 -12.15 -12.12 -8.93
N PRO A 193 -12.49 -12.07 -7.63
CA PRO A 193 -13.88 -12.00 -7.22
C PRO A 193 -14.46 -10.62 -7.58
N GLN A 194 -15.75 -10.56 -7.85
CA GLN A 194 -16.45 -9.31 -8.16
C GLN A 194 -16.31 -8.28 -7.01
N ALA A 195 -16.18 -8.75 -5.76
CA ALA A 195 -15.91 -7.91 -4.61
C ALA A 195 -14.53 -7.21 -4.66
N ALA A 196 -13.54 -7.78 -5.38
CA ALA A 196 -12.21 -7.20 -5.55
C ALA A 196 -12.12 -6.15 -6.66
N ALA A 197 -13.21 -5.95 -7.40
CA ALA A 197 -13.33 -4.98 -8.48
C ALA A 197 -13.52 -3.53 -7.97
N THR A 198 -12.91 -3.15 -6.85
CA THR A 198 -13.09 -1.83 -6.24
C THR A 198 -11.78 -1.29 -5.66
N THR A 199 -11.69 0.03 -5.57
CA THR A 199 -10.53 0.75 -5.00
C THR A 199 -10.30 0.50 -3.50
N ALA A 200 -11.29 -0.03 -2.78
CA ALA A 200 -11.25 -0.23 -1.33
C ALA A 200 -11.40 -1.71 -0.90
N HIS A 201 -11.16 -2.67 -1.80
CA HIS A 201 -11.36 -4.08 -1.45
C HIS A 201 -10.33 -4.54 -0.41
N ARG A 202 -10.86 -5.15 0.64
CA ARG A 202 -10.10 -5.89 1.64
C ARG A 202 -10.91 -7.12 2.03
N GLN A 203 -10.22 -8.24 2.12
CA GLN A 203 -10.74 -9.48 2.65
C GLN A 203 -9.64 -10.07 3.53
N ASP A 204 -10.01 -10.51 4.72
CA ASP A 204 -9.08 -11.09 5.68
C ASP A 204 -9.40 -12.60 5.81
N GLY A 205 -8.37 -13.44 5.80
CA GLY A 205 -8.47 -14.86 6.07
C GLY A 205 -8.37 -15.17 7.57
N GLN A 206 -8.67 -16.42 7.94
CA GLN A 206 -8.53 -16.93 9.31
C GLN A 206 -7.24 -17.75 9.53
N ALA A 207 -6.53 -18.12 8.46
CA ALA A 207 -5.43 -19.08 8.54
C ALA A 207 -4.26 -18.57 9.37
N THR A 208 -3.95 -17.27 9.30
CA THR A 208 -2.89 -16.64 10.10
C THR A 208 -3.19 -16.64 11.61
N ALA A 209 -4.47 -16.48 11.98
CA ALA A 209 -4.91 -16.59 13.37
C ALA A 209 -4.81 -18.04 13.88
N THR A 210 -5.12 -19.03 13.03
CA THR A 210 -4.91 -20.45 13.35
C THR A 210 -3.43 -20.75 13.55
N TRP A 211 -2.54 -20.27 12.67
CA TRP A 211 -1.11 -20.47 12.82
C TRP A 211 -0.61 -19.92 14.17
N SER A 212 -1.05 -18.70 14.51
CA SER A 212 -0.72 -18.07 15.79
C SER A 212 -1.19 -18.89 16.99
N THR A 213 -2.35 -19.53 16.88
CA THR A 213 -2.90 -20.41 17.92
C THR A 213 -2.10 -21.72 18.06
N GLN A 214 -1.67 -22.29 16.93
CA GLN A 214 -0.84 -23.51 16.89
C GLN A 214 0.57 -23.27 17.45
N HIS A 215 1.07 -22.04 17.38
CA HIS A 215 2.41 -21.63 17.80
C HIS A 215 2.41 -20.66 19.00
N ARG A 216 1.35 -20.70 19.82
CA ARG A 216 1.15 -19.75 20.93
C ARG A 216 2.07 -19.99 22.14
N GLY A 217 2.81 -21.09 22.18
CA GLY A 217 3.71 -21.41 23.27
C GLY A 217 4.80 -20.34 23.41
N SER A 218 5.03 -19.84 24.63
CA SER A 218 6.10 -18.87 24.89
C SER A 218 7.47 -19.44 24.52
N GLY A 219 8.39 -18.59 24.06
CA GLY A 219 9.74 -18.99 23.65
C GLY A 219 9.87 -19.32 22.16
N TRP A 220 8.89 -19.97 21.53
CA TRP A 220 9.06 -20.45 20.14
C TRP A 220 9.18 -19.34 19.11
N THR A 221 8.41 -18.27 19.26
CA THR A 221 8.33 -17.14 18.32
C THR A 221 9.08 -15.90 18.81
N GLU A 222 9.98 -16.05 19.78
CA GLU A 222 10.77 -14.93 20.27
C GLU A 222 11.90 -14.58 19.30
N GLU A 223 12.16 -13.28 19.12
CA GLU A 223 13.18 -12.76 18.20
C GLU A 223 14.57 -13.34 18.48
N ILE A 224 14.90 -13.54 19.76
CA ILE A 224 16.19 -14.11 20.18
C ILE A 224 16.45 -15.52 19.65
N ASN A 225 15.39 -16.26 19.31
CA ASN A 225 15.49 -17.64 18.84
C ASN A 225 15.50 -17.72 17.31
N ARG A 226 15.45 -16.61 16.58
CA ARG A 226 15.40 -16.55 15.12
C ARG A 226 16.56 -15.75 14.54
N GLN A 227 16.81 -15.95 13.25
CA GLN A 227 17.81 -15.15 12.52
C GLN A 227 17.22 -13.80 12.07
N GLN A 228 15.93 -13.77 11.77
CA GLN A 228 15.19 -12.58 11.36
C GLN A 228 14.36 -12.05 12.55
N GLU A 229 14.53 -10.75 12.85
CA GLU A 229 13.76 -10.06 13.89
C GLU A 229 12.28 -9.92 13.45
N GLY A 230 12.05 -9.29 12.29
CA GLY A 230 10.72 -9.04 11.72
C GLY A 230 10.20 -10.21 10.90
N CYS A 231 9.23 -10.93 11.44
CA CYS A 231 8.60 -12.08 10.80
C CYS A 231 7.08 -12.01 10.91
N ASP A 232 6.38 -12.43 9.86
CA ASP A 232 4.92 -12.38 9.78
C ASP A 232 4.37 -13.62 9.05
N CYS A 233 3.12 -13.95 9.33
CA CYS A 233 2.40 -15.04 8.64
C CYS A 233 1.93 -14.55 7.28
N ASP A 234 2.37 -15.22 6.23
CA ASP A 234 1.87 -15.00 4.88
C ASP A 234 0.92 -16.11 4.46
N GLU A 235 -0.13 -15.75 3.72
CA GLU A 235 -1.24 -16.65 3.37
C GLU A 235 -1.32 -16.86 1.86
N TYR A 236 -1.58 -18.09 1.44
CA TYR A 236 -1.79 -18.41 0.03
C TYR A 236 -2.87 -19.48 -0.12
N PRO A 237 -3.86 -19.31 -1.03
CA PRO A 237 -4.07 -18.12 -1.86
C PRO A 237 -4.34 -16.85 -1.03
N PRO A 238 -3.98 -15.65 -1.50
CA PRO A 238 -4.21 -14.43 -0.73
C PRO A 238 -5.71 -14.14 -0.66
N ALA A 239 -6.22 -13.75 0.50
CA ALA A 239 -7.66 -13.52 0.68
C ALA A 239 -8.24 -12.47 -0.29
N TYR A 240 -7.42 -11.49 -0.71
CA TYR A 240 -7.75 -10.49 -1.74
C TYR A 240 -8.25 -11.10 -3.09
N LEU A 241 -7.79 -12.30 -3.43
CA LEU A 241 -8.12 -12.98 -4.69
C LEU A 241 -9.19 -14.05 -4.54
N LEU A 242 -9.85 -14.15 -3.38
CA LEU A 242 -10.78 -15.22 -3.08
C LEU A 242 -12.20 -14.71 -2.88
N ASP A 243 -13.19 -15.40 -3.45
CA ASP A 243 -14.59 -15.13 -3.11
C ASP A 243 -14.88 -15.54 -1.66
N ALA A 244 -15.76 -14.81 -0.98
CA ALA A 244 -16.16 -15.08 0.40
C ALA A 244 -16.73 -16.51 0.60
N ASN A 245 -17.29 -17.10 -0.45
CA ASN A 245 -17.84 -18.46 -0.42
C ASN A 245 -16.91 -19.50 -1.06
N SER A 246 -15.69 -19.10 -1.44
CA SER A 246 -14.73 -20.06 -1.98
C SER A 246 -14.30 -21.08 -0.91
N PRO A 247 -14.05 -22.35 -1.27
CA PRO A 247 -13.56 -23.35 -0.31
C PRO A 247 -12.30 -22.90 0.43
N ALA A 248 -11.40 -22.19 -0.26
CA ALA A 248 -10.17 -21.66 0.33
C ALA A 248 -10.45 -20.68 1.50
N ILE A 249 -11.50 -19.86 1.41
CA ILE A 249 -11.92 -18.96 2.49
C ILE A 249 -12.72 -19.69 3.55
N LEU A 250 -13.71 -20.50 3.15
CA LEU A 250 -14.58 -21.21 4.09
C LEU A 250 -13.81 -22.17 5.01
N ASN A 251 -12.78 -22.82 4.47
CA ASN A 251 -11.93 -23.75 5.21
C ASN A 251 -10.62 -23.10 5.69
N SER A 252 -10.47 -21.78 5.51
CA SER A 252 -9.30 -21.04 5.98
C SER A 252 -9.12 -21.26 7.48
N GLY A 253 -7.94 -21.72 7.89
CA GLY A 253 -7.66 -21.98 9.31
C GLY A 253 -8.26 -23.28 9.85
N VAL A 254 -8.95 -24.07 9.03
CA VAL A 254 -9.58 -25.35 9.41
C VAL A 254 -8.73 -26.53 8.98
N ASP A 255 -8.43 -26.62 7.67
CA ASP A 255 -7.69 -27.73 7.09
C ASP A 255 -6.94 -27.31 5.81
N ARG A 256 -6.25 -28.29 5.18
CA ARG A 256 -5.41 -28.08 3.99
C ARG A 256 -6.18 -27.72 2.70
N THR A 257 -7.50 -27.73 2.73
CA THR A 257 -8.34 -27.26 1.61
C THR A 257 -8.62 -25.75 1.71
N GLY A 258 -8.36 -25.14 2.87
CA GLY A 258 -8.36 -23.71 3.11
C GLY A 258 -7.04 -23.03 2.72
N GLN A 259 -6.95 -21.70 2.90
CA GLN A 259 -5.68 -20.98 2.80
C GLN A 259 -4.61 -21.64 3.68
N LEU A 260 -3.43 -21.85 3.11
CA LEU A 260 -2.25 -22.25 3.87
C LEU A 260 -1.52 -21.02 4.40
N VAL A 261 -0.55 -21.24 5.28
CA VAL A 261 0.30 -20.18 5.83
C VAL A 261 1.76 -20.60 5.86
N ARG A 262 2.66 -19.65 5.60
CA ARG A 262 4.05 -19.74 6.02
C ARG A 262 4.46 -18.51 6.82
N TYR A 263 5.16 -18.73 7.93
CA TYR A 263 5.85 -17.69 8.71
C TYR A 263 7.15 -17.30 8.01
N VAL A 264 7.23 -16.07 7.51
CA VAL A 264 8.29 -15.59 6.62
C VAL A 264 8.78 -14.19 7.04
N PRO A 265 9.94 -13.72 6.54
CA PRO A 265 10.38 -12.35 6.79
C PRO A 265 9.31 -11.33 6.33
N ASP A 266 9.00 -10.38 7.21
CA ASP A 266 7.93 -9.39 6.99
C ASP A 266 8.14 -8.55 5.71
N THR A 267 9.38 -8.15 5.45
CA THR A 267 9.79 -7.39 4.27
C THR A 267 9.52 -8.15 2.98
N GLU A 268 9.75 -9.47 2.96
CA GLU A 268 9.49 -10.32 1.81
C GLU A 268 7.99 -10.48 1.58
N LYS A 269 7.20 -10.74 2.63
CA LYS A 269 5.73 -10.76 2.58
C LYS A 269 5.17 -9.47 1.98
N HIS A 270 5.58 -8.31 2.51
CA HIS A 270 5.07 -7.01 2.06
C HIS A 270 5.40 -6.71 0.59
N LYS A 271 6.60 -7.09 0.16
CA LYS A 271 7.04 -6.89 -1.22
C LYS A 271 6.37 -7.86 -2.18
N ALA A 272 6.26 -9.14 -1.80
CA ALA A 272 5.55 -10.15 -2.56
C ALA A 272 4.06 -9.82 -2.73
N GLY A 273 3.41 -9.30 -1.69
CA GLY A 273 2.02 -8.86 -1.73
C GLY A 273 1.73 -7.74 -2.74
N GLN A 274 2.75 -7.02 -3.22
CA GLN A 274 2.56 -6.05 -4.30
C GLN A 274 2.20 -6.72 -5.64
N MET A 275 2.51 -8.01 -5.83
CA MET A 275 2.21 -8.72 -7.09
C MET A 275 0.72 -8.75 -7.42
N TRP A 276 -0.13 -8.99 -6.41
CA TRP A 276 -1.58 -9.07 -6.61
C TRP A 276 -2.31 -7.78 -6.20
N LYS A 277 -1.61 -6.80 -5.63
CA LYS A 277 -2.23 -5.52 -5.23
C LYS A 277 -2.81 -4.80 -6.45
N GLY A 278 -4.13 -4.70 -6.49
CA GLY A 278 -4.84 -4.08 -7.60
C GLY A 278 -4.90 -4.94 -8.86
N ALA A 279 -4.50 -6.22 -8.82
CA ALA A 279 -4.61 -7.13 -9.96
C ALA A 279 -6.04 -7.22 -10.50
N CYS A 280 -7.03 -7.12 -9.61
CA CYS A 280 -8.45 -7.19 -9.98
C CYS A 280 -9.00 -5.86 -10.50
N PHE A 281 -8.32 -4.73 -10.29
CA PHE A 281 -8.87 -3.41 -10.62
C PHE A 281 -8.00 -2.62 -11.59
N GLY A 282 -6.71 -2.47 -11.27
CA GLY A 282 -5.79 -1.57 -11.97
C GLY A 282 -5.49 -1.99 -13.40
N GLY A 283 -5.17 -3.27 -13.63
CA GLY A 283 -4.82 -3.76 -14.97
C GLY A 283 -5.94 -3.52 -15.98
N THR A 284 -7.17 -3.85 -15.60
CA THR A 284 -8.36 -3.67 -16.44
C THR A 284 -8.59 -2.21 -16.84
N LEU A 285 -8.31 -1.25 -15.95
CA LEU A 285 -8.48 0.17 -16.23
C LEU A 285 -7.34 0.78 -17.04
N GLN A 286 -6.11 0.28 -16.87
CA GLN A 286 -4.95 0.74 -17.63
C GLN A 286 -5.11 0.48 -19.13
N ASP A 287 -5.80 -0.60 -19.49
CA ASP A 287 -6.02 -1.01 -20.88
C ASP A 287 -7.22 -0.33 -21.55
N LEU A 288 -8.06 0.38 -20.78
CA LEU A 288 -9.17 1.14 -21.34
C LEU A 288 -8.67 2.41 -22.05
N SER A 289 -8.94 2.48 -23.35
CA SER A 289 -8.77 3.72 -24.13
C SER A 289 -9.59 4.87 -23.53
N ASP A 290 -9.15 6.10 -23.77
CA ASP A 290 -9.89 7.28 -23.31
C ASP A 290 -11.29 7.36 -23.93
N THR A 291 -11.47 6.90 -25.17
CA THR A 291 -12.79 6.78 -25.80
C THR A 291 -13.69 5.78 -25.09
N ASN A 292 -13.15 4.62 -24.68
CA ASN A 292 -13.93 3.62 -23.96
C ASN A 292 -14.26 4.09 -22.54
N PHE A 293 -13.36 4.84 -21.92
CA PHE A 293 -13.59 5.49 -20.63
C PHE A 293 -14.72 6.52 -20.77
N ASP A 294 -14.64 7.43 -21.74
CA ASP A 294 -15.68 8.44 -22.00
C ASP A 294 -17.04 7.80 -22.30
N ALA A 295 -17.06 6.75 -23.13
CA ALA A 295 -18.27 6.01 -23.44
C ALA A 295 -18.86 5.33 -22.19
N ALA A 296 -18.03 4.81 -21.27
CA ALA A 296 -18.50 4.29 -19.99
C ALA A 296 -19.14 5.41 -19.16
N VAL A 297 -18.45 6.55 -18.99
CA VAL A 297 -18.97 7.71 -18.28
C VAL A 297 -20.29 8.19 -18.87
N SER A 298 -20.45 8.24 -20.19
CA SER A 298 -21.67 8.73 -20.83
C SER A 298 -22.84 7.76 -20.76
N ARG A 299 -22.59 6.45 -20.71
CA ARG A 299 -23.66 5.43 -20.64
C ARG A 299 -24.33 5.35 -19.27
N ASP A 300 -23.60 5.62 -18.20
CA ASP A 300 -24.16 5.45 -16.86
C ASP A 300 -25.17 6.55 -16.52
N PRO A 301 -26.32 6.20 -15.94
CA PRO A 301 -27.32 7.18 -15.54
C PRO A 301 -26.76 8.10 -14.45
N ALA A 302 -27.29 9.32 -14.34
CA ALA A 302 -26.85 10.27 -13.32
C ALA A 302 -26.99 9.72 -11.88
N SER A 303 -27.94 8.81 -11.66
CA SER A 303 -28.16 8.13 -10.38
C SER A 303 -27.03 7.17 -10.00
N ALA A 304 -26.24 6.68 -10.96
CA ALA A 304 -25.08 5.82 -10.74
C ALA A 304 -23.77 6.61 -10.56
N LYS A 305 -23.87 7.95 -10.49
CA LYS A 305 -22.73 8.85 -10.36
C LYS A 305 -22.83 9.62 -9.07
N HIS A 306 -21.74 9.67 -8.32
CA HIS A 306 -21.62 10.58 -7.19
C HIS A 306 -20.81 11.80 -7.62
N VAL A 307 -21.39 13.00 -7.54
CA VAL A 307 -20.70 14.24 -7.93
C VAL A 307 -20.34 15.04 -6.68
N SER A 308 -19.08 15.45 -6.58
CA SER A 308 -18.58 16.33 -5.52
C SER A 308 -17.88 17.54 -6.11
N ARG A 309 -18.04 18.69 -5.48
CA ARG A 309 -17.35 19.94 -5.86
C ARG A 309 -16.53 20.43 -4.66
N PRO A 310 -15.37 19.80 -4.38
CA PRO A 310 -14.56 20.15 -3.21
C PRO A 310 -14.01 21.58 -3.27
N LYS A 311 -13.84 22.14 -4.47
CA LYS A 311 -13.46 23.54 -4.71
C LYS A 311 -14.24 24.06 -5.91
N SER A 312 -14.45 25.37 -5.99
CA SER A 312 -15.17 26.00 -7.12
C SER A 312 -14.62 25.59 -8.50
N GLN A 313 -13.29 25.38 -8.57
CA GLN A 313 -12.53 25.03 -9.77
C GLN A 313 -12.34 23.52 -10.01
N LEU A 314 -12.89 22.66 -9.13
CA LEU A 314 -12.72 21.21 -9.23
C LEU A 314 -14.06 20.50 -9.07
N LEU A 315 -14.47 19.83 -10.14
CA LEU A 315 -15.59 18.90 -10.16
C LEU A 315 -15.04 17.47 -10.13
N ARG A 316 -15.60 16.61 -9.29
CA ARG A 316 -15.27 15.18 -9.22
C ARG A 316 -16.53 14.36 -9.42
N THR A 317 -16.46 13.38 -10.29
CA THR A 317 -17.53 12.41 -10.55
C THR A 317 -16.99 11.02 -10.26
N TYR A 318 -17.55 10.34 -9.26
CA TYR A 318 -17.25 8.94 -8.96
C TYR A 318 -18.27 8.04 -9.64
N MET A 319 -17.82 6.90 -10.16
CA MET A 319 -18.68 5.99 -10.91
C MET A 319 -18.21 4.54 -10.86
N ASP A 320 -19.17 3.66 -11.13
CA ASP A 320 -18.97 2.24 -11.33
C ASP A 320 -19.00 1.94 -12.83
N SER A 321 -18.07 1.12 -13.33
CA SER A 321 -17.91 0.92 -14.78
C SER A 321 -17.98 -0.54 -15.20
N GLY A 322 -18.86 -0.85 -16.15
CA GLY A 322 -18.87 -2.16 -16.80
C GLY A 322 -17.64 -2.35 -17.71
N VAL A 323 -16.93 -3.45 -17.55
CA VAL A 323 -15.80 -3.86 -18.40
C VAL A 323 -16.11 -5.17 -19.12
N ASN A 324 -15.54 -5.36 -20.30
CA ASN A 324 -15.78 -6.53 -21.14
C ASN A 324 -14.82 -7.70 -20.84
N THR A 325 -14.22 -7.72 -19.64
CA THR A 325 -13.23 -8.72 -19.24
C THR A 325 -13.36 -9.09 -17.76
N HIS A 326 -12.83 -10.26 -17.40
CA HIS A 326 -12.71 -10.81 -16.05
C HIS A 326 -11.23 -11.15 -15.78
N PRO A 327 -10.55 -10.43 -14.88
CA PRO A 327 -9.17 -10.72 -14.56
C PRO A 327 -8.99 -12.08 -13.87
N GLU A 328 -7.98 -12.82 -14.30
CA GLU A 328 -7.46 -14.02 -13.66
C GLU A 328 -5.99 -13.78 -13.33
N PHE A 329 -5.63 -13.89 -12.06
CA PHE A 329 -4.28 -13.68 -11.58
C PHE A 329 -3.49 -14.99 -11.61
N THR A 330 -2.26 -14.92 -12.11
CA THR A 330 -1.32 -16.05 -12.14
C THR A 330 0.09 -15.56 -11.80
N ILE A 331 0.80 -16.27 -10.92
CA ILE A 331 2.26 -16.10 -10.78
C ILE A 331 2.91 -16.90 -11.92
N ALA A 332 3.21 -16.21 -13.02
CA ALA A 332 3.61 -16.84 -14.27
C ALA A 332 5.08 -17.29 -14.29
N SER A 333 5.92 -16.72 -13.42
CA SER A 333 7.31 -17.13 -13.30
C SER A 333 7.87 -16.86 -11.91
N TYR A 334 8.89 -17.62 -11.57
CA TYR A 334 9.60 -17.58 -10.31
C TYR A 334 11.10 -17.55 -10.60
N ASP A 335 11.80 -16.54 -10.09
CA ASP A 335 13.24 -16.38 -10.36
C ASP A 335 14.06 -17.60 -9.86
N HIS A 336 13.58 -18.29 -8.83
CA HIS A 336 14.26 -19.44 -8.24
C HIS A 336 14.11 -20.74 -9.02
N PHE A 337 13.30 -20.82 -10.06
CA PHE A 337 13.13 -22.07 -10.82
C PHE A 337 14.40 -22.51 -11.55
N GLY A 338 15.33 -21.59 -11.83
CA GLY A 338 16.66 -21.93 -12.37
C GLY A 338 17.56 -22.65 -11.35
N SER A 339 17.27 -22.50 -10.06
CA SER A 339 18.00 -23.12 -8.95
C SER A 339 17.08 -23.26 -7.73
N PRO A 340 16.13 -24.21 -7.75
CA PRO A 340 15.11 -24.31 -6.71
C PRO A 340 15.75 -24.69 -5.36
N PRO A 341 15.29 -24.10 -4.25
CA PRO A 341 15.83 -24.43 -2.93
C PRO A 341 15.42 -25.85 -2.51
N ALA A 342 16.28 -26.50 -1.74
CA ALA A 342 15.91 -27.75 -1.08
C ALA A 342 14.77 -27.50 -0.07
N ASN A 343 13.89 -28.49 0.09
CA ASN A 343 12.77 -28.42 1.04
C ASN A 343 11.93 -27.13 0.92
N ASP A 344 11.73 -26.64 -0.30
CA ASP A 344 11.04 -25.37 -0.59
C ASP A 344 11.54 -24.18 0.24
N GLY A 345 12.83 -24.17 0.55
CA GLY A 345 13.49 -23.12 1.32
C GLY A 345 13.13 -23.08 2.81
N LEU A 346 12.42 -24.07 3.35
CA LEU A 346 12.10 -24.15 4.78
C LEU A 346 13.36 -24.17 5.65
N ASN A 347 14.40 -24.88 5.20
CA ASN A 347 15.68 -24.96 5.92
C ASN A 347 16.43 -23.62 5.90
N ASP A 348 16.16 -22.77 4.90
CA ASP A 348 16.77 -21.45 4.73
C ASP A 348 15.86 -20.34 5.30
N ASN A 349 14.75 -20.70 5.93
CA ASN A 349 13.79 -19.74 6.45
C ASN A 349 14.35 -19.09 7.73
N GLN A 350 14.72 -17.82 7.62
CA GLN A 350 15.28 -17.05 8.74
C GLN A 350 14.28 -16.84 9.90
N CYS A 351 12.99 -17.06 9.65
CA CYS A 351 11.93 -17.00 10.65
C CYS A 351 11.68 -18.33 11.37
N TRP A 352 12.32 -19.42 10.94
CA TRP A 352 12.32 -20.67 11.69
C TRP A 352 13.36 -20.60 12.82
N PRO A 353 12.98 -20.92 14.08
CA PRO A 353 13.89 -20.89 15.22
C PRO A 353 14.81 -22.13 15.24
N SER A 354 15.68 -22.23 14.24
CA SER A 354 16.56 -23.38 13.96
C SER A 354 17.44 -23.83 15.14
N GLY A 355 17.75 -22.95 16.09
CA GLY A 355 18.53 -23.30 17.27
C GLY A 355 17.77 -24.13 18.31
N ILE A 356 16.44 -23.97 18.40
CA ILE A 356 15.59 -24.64 19.40
C ILE A 356 14.57 -25.59 18.78
N ALA A 357 14.37 -25.52 17.46
CA ALA A 357 13.50 -26.39 16.69
C ALA A 357 14.25 -27.06 15.52
N ALA A 358 15.52 -27.43 15.73
CA ALA A 358 16.42 -27.90 14.67
C ALA A 358 15.90 -29.11 13.86
N ALA A 359 15.06 -29.95 14.48
CA ALA A 359 14.48 -31.13 13.84
C ALA A 359 13.23 -30.84 12.98
N ASP A 360 12.74 -29.59 12.95
CA ASP A 360 11.49 -29.26 12.29
C ASP A 360 11.47 -27.84 11.69
N SER A 361 12.00 -27.73 10.47
CA SER A 361 11.85 -26.52 9.65
C SER A 361 10.42 -26.28 9.18
N GLY A 362 9.52 -27.26 9.39
CA GLY A 362 8.08 -27.14 9.22
C GLY A 362 7.40 -26.24 10.26
N PHE A 363 8.09 -25.82 11.33
CA PHE A 363 7.58 -24.83 12.30
C PHE A 363 6.92 -23.62 11.64
N ALA A 364 7.43 -23.20 10.48
CA ALA A 364 6.89 -22.07 9.75
C ALA A 364 5.48 -22.32 9.16
N LEU A 365 4.98 -23.55 9.16
CA LEU A 365 3.75 -23.96 8.48
C LEU A 365 2.60 -24.23 9.45
N LEU A 366 1.38 -24.38 8.93
CA LEU A 366 0.26 -24.91 9.69
C LEU A 366 0.46 -26.41 9.96
N THR A 367 -0.05 -26.90 11.09
CA THR A 367 0.10 -28.32 11.49
C THR A 367 -0.57 -29.32 10.56
N TYR A 368 -1.47 -28.86 9.68
CA TYR A 368 -2.14 -29.69 8.67
C TYR A 368 -1.60 -29.48 7.24
N ASP A 369 -0.53 -28.70 7.09
CA ASP A 369 0.15 -28.52 5.81
C ASP A 369 0.60 -29.89 5.24
N PRO A 370 0.48 -30.13 3.92
CA PRO A 370 0.94 -31.37 3.29
C PRO A 370 2.38 -31.76 3.61
N TYR A 371 3.25 -30.81 3.98
CA TYR A 371 4.60 -31.08 4.48
C TYR A 371 4.62 -32.16 5.59
N TYR A 372 3.67 -32.09 6.52
CA TYR A 372 3.60 -32.99 7.67
C TYR A 372 3.08 -34.41 7.35
N ASP A 373 2.67 -34.68 6.10
CA ASP A 373 2.31 -36.04 5.67
C ASP A 373 3.52 -36.98 5.66
N THR A 374 4.72 -36.44 5.46
CA THR A 374 5.97 -37.21 5.35
C THR A 374 7.04 -36.77 6.35
N ASN A 375 6.85 -35.62 7.01
CA ASN A 375 7.75 -35.09 8.02
C ASN A 375 7.00 -35.03 9.35
N PRO A 376 7.20 -35.98 10.29
CA PRO A 376 6.52 -35.95 11.57
C PRO A 376 6.87 -34.69 12.36
N MET A 377 5.87 -34.03 12.94
CA MET A 377 6.06 -32.87 13.82
C MET A 377 6.59 -33.34 15.18
N PRO A 378 7.84 -33.03 15.55
CA PRO A 378 8.46 -33.59 16.76
C PRO A 378 8.12 -32.78 18.03
N TYR A 379 7.62 -31.56 17.90
CA TYR A 379 7.40 -30.64 19.00
C TYR A 379 5.94 -30.18 19.12
N ARG A 380 5.58 -29.69 20.31
CA ARG A 380 4.26 -29.16 20.65
C ARG A 380 4.36 -27.65 20.84
N TYR A 381 4.26 -26.91 19.73
CA TYR A 381 4.42 -25.45 19.71
C TYR A 381 3.30 -24.67 20.40
N ASP A 382 2.21 -25.35 20.76
CA ASP A 382 1.12 -24.81 21.57
C ASP A 382 1.45 -24.76 23.07
N GLN A 383 2.56 -25.37 23.48
CA GLN A 383 3.10 -25.40 24.84
C GLN A 383 4.36 -24.54 24.94
N ALA A 384 4.65 -24.02 26.14
CA ALA A 384 5.87 -23.25 26.37
C ALA A 384 7.13 -24.06 25.99
N TYR A 385 8.08 -23.40 25.34
CA TYR A 385 9.42 -23.93 25.15
C TYR A 385 10.15 -24.02 26.50
N VAL A 386 10.82 -25.14 26.74
CA VAL A 386 11.60 -25.45 27.92
C VAL A 386 12.90 -26.11 27.45
N GLN A 387 13.99 -25.35 27.52
CA GLN A 387 15.32 -25.81 27.11
C GLN A 387 15.67 -27.16 27.76
N GLY A 388 16.09 -28.12 26.92
CA GLY A 388 16.47 -29.46 27.35
C GLY A 388 15.31 -30.40 27.70
N ALA A 389 14.05 -29.94 27.60
CA ALA A 389 12.86 -30.79 27.83
C ALA A 389 11.98 -30.92 26.58
N ASN A 390 11.75 -29.83 25.85
CA ASN A 390 11.18 -29.84 24.50
C ASN A 390 12.02 -28.95 23.59
N GLY A 391 12.09 -29.25 22.29
CA GLY A 391 13.04 -28.60 21.39
C GLY A 391 14.41 -29.28 21.37
N SER A 392 15.36 -28.65 20.67
CA SER A 392 16.75 -29.10 20.51
C SER A 392 17.70 -28.62 21.60
#